data_AF-A0A645H979-F1
#
_entry.id   AF-A0A645H979-F1
#
_cell.length_a   1.000
_cell.length_b   1.000
_cell.length_c   1.000
_cell.angle_alpha   90.00
_cell.angle_beta   90.00
_cell.angle_gamma   90.00
#
_symmetry.space_group_name_H-M   'P 1'
#
loop_
_entity.id
_entity.type
_entity.pdbx_description
1 polymer ?
#
loop_
_entity_poly.entity_id
_entity_poly.type
_entity_poly.pdbx_seq_one_letter_code
_entity_poly.pdbx_strand_id
1 'polypeptide(L)'
;MRGIHWSFFARGRPKPFEDVLKVLRDEVTRHGLTPDAGHRPHVTICYKAPEPLETRTIAPIHWHISELMLAERSGTGNGWSYRPLQRWMLPSPPDDDGLLI
;
A
#
# COMPACT_ATOMS: atom_id res chain seq x y z
N MET A 1 -11.18 -18.85 -9.86
CA MET A 1 -12.16 -18.12 -9.00
C MET A 1 -11.43 -17.00 -8.29
N ARG A 2 -11.89 -15.75 -8.39
CA ARG A 2 -11.40 -14.65 -7.55
C ARG A 2 -11.90 -14.94 -6.13
N GLY A 3 -10.99 -15.23 -5.19
CA GLY A 3 -11.33 -15.46 -3.80
C GLY A 3 -11.65 -14.15 -3.07
N ILE A 4 -12.40 -14.24 -1.98
CA ILE A 4 -12.67 -13.11 -1.09
C ILE A 4 -11.36 -12.76 -0.37
N HIS A 5 -11.01 -11.48 -0.28
CA HIS A 5 -9.88 -11.01 0.51
C HIS A 5 -10.39 -10.17 1.68
N TRP A 6 -9.81 -10.37 2.86
CA TRP A 6 -9.97 -9.42 3.96
C TRP A 6 -8.84 -8.40 3.89
N SER A 7 -9.14 -7.12 4.10
CA SER A 7 -8.16 -6.04 4.01
C SER A 7 -8.49 -4.91 4.96
N PHE A 8 -7.45 -4.28 5.51
CA PHE A 8 -7.57 -2.96 6.11
C PHE A 8 -7.46 -1.90 5.01
N PHE A 9 -8.30 -0.89 5.07
CA PHE A 9 -8.24 0.26 4.18
C PHE A 9 -7.86 1.51 4.97
N ALA A 10 -7.12 2.41 4.34
CA ALA A 10 -6.96 3.75 4.89
C ALA A 10 -8.33 4.48 4.92
N ARG A 11 -8.48 5.45 5.82
CA ARG A 11 -9.63 6.36 5.78
C ARG A 11 -9.53 7.26 4.55
N GLY A 12 -10.58 7.24 3.72
CA GLY A 12 -10.62 8.03 2.49
C GLY A 12 -9.49 7.67 1.52
N ARG A 13 -8.93 8.67 0.84
CA ARG A 13 -7.79 8.53 -0.07
C ARG A 13 -6.75 9.60 0.29
N PRO A 14 -5.67 9.25 1.03
CA PRO A 14 -4.65 10.20 1.40
C PRO A 14 -4.01 10.80 0.16
N LYS A 15 -4.00 12.14 0.03
CA LYS A 15 -3.38 12.84 -1.09
C LYS A 15 -1.90 12.44 -1.31
N PRO A 16 -1.06 12.31 -0.27
CA PRO A 16 0.32 11.86 -0.46
C PRO A 16 0.44 10.47 -1.12
N PHE A 17 -0.49 9.56 -0.85
CA PHE A 17 -0.52 8.25 -1.50
C PHE A 17 -0.84 8.37 -3.00
N GLU A 18 -1.83 9.20 -3.35
CA GLU A 18 -2.18 9.46 -4.76
C GLU A 18 -1.02 10.12 -5.52
N ASP A 19 -0.31 11.04 -4.88
CA ASP A 19 0.83 11.74 -5.48
C ASP A 19 1.96 10.74 -5.79
N VAL A 20 2.31 9.84 -4.86
CA VAL A 20 3.28 8.76 -5.09
C VAL A 20 2.81 7.82 -6.20
N LEU A 21 1.54 7.39 -6.15
CA LEU A 21 0.98 6.48 -7.15
C LEU A 21 1.01 7.09 -8.54
N LYS A 22 0.73 8.40 -8.67
CA LYS A 22 0.83 9.12 -9.93
C LYS A 22 2.26 9.08 -10.48
N VAL A 23 3.26 9.44 -9.67
CA VAL A 23 4.67 9.42 -10.08
C VAL A 23 5.08 8.01 -10.56
N LEU A 24 4.74 6.97 -9.79
CA LEU A 24 5.06 5.60 -10.17
C LEU A 24 4.40 5.18 -11.49
N ARG A 25 3.13 5.53 -11.71
CA ARG A 25 2.42 5.24 -12.96
C ARG A 25 3.05 5.94 -14.15
N ASP A 26 3.40 7.21 -14.00
CA ASP A 26 4.00 8.02 -15.05
C ASP A 26 5.38 7.44 -15.43
N GLU A 27 6.20 7.07 -14.44
CA GLU A 27 7.52 6.47 -14.68
C GLU A 27 7.44 5.07 -15.31
N VAL A 28 6.57 4.20 -14.81
CA VAL A 28 6.32 2.87 -15.40
C VAL A 28 5.92 3.01 -16.87
N THR A 29 5.01 3.95 -17.17
CA THR A 29 4.55 4.22 -18.55
C THR A 29 5.69 4.77 -19.41
N ARG A 30 6.49 5.71 -18.88
CA ARG A 30 7.64 6.31 -19.58
C ARG A 30 8.69 5.26 -19.98
N HIS A 31 8.82 4.19 -19.20
CA HIS A 31 9.70 3.06 -19.48
C HIS A 31 9.07 1.98 -20.36
N GLY A 32 7.89 2.22 -20.95
CA GLY A 32 7.22 1.29 -21.87
C GLY A 32 6.51 0.13 -21.18
N LEU A 33 6.31 0.21 -19.86
CA LEU A 33 5.58 -0.78 -19.09
C LEU A 33 4.12 -0.35 -18.90
N THR A 34 3.23 -1.32 -18.70
CA THR A 34 1.82 -1.03 -18.41
C THR A 34 1.61 -0.96 -16.89
N PRO A 35 1.17 0.18 -16.34
CA PRO A 35 0.87 0.27 -14.93
C PRO A 35 -0.40 -0.52 -14.57
N ASP A 36 -0.37 -1.17 -13.43
CA ASP A 36 -1.57 -1.78 -12.84
C ASP A 36 -2.58 -0.68 -12.44
N ALA A 37 -3.87 -1.03 -12.49
CA ALA A 37 -4.98 -0.13 -12.21
C ALA A 37 -5.73 -0.52 -10.93
N GLY A 38 -6.53 0.41 -10.40
CA GLY A 38 -7.42 0.13 -9.27
C GLY A 38 -6.75 0.13 -7.90
N HIS A 39 -5.51 0.63 -7.80
CA HIS A 39 -4.84 0.76 -6.52
C HIS A 39 -5.61 1.71 -5.58
N ARG A 40 -5.88 1.18 -4.39
CA ARG A 40 -6.36 1.91 -3.22
C ARG A 40 -5.42 1.61 -2.07
N PRO A 41 -5.19 2.55 -1.14
CA PRO A 41 -4.36 2.30 0.03
C PRO A 41 -5.03 1.24 0.93
N HIS A 42 -4.45 0.04 0.93
CA HIS A 42 -4.94 -1.09 1.72
C HIS A 42 -3.81 -2.05 2.09
N VAL A 43 -4.04 -2.84 3.13
CA VAL A 43 -3.18 -3.96 3.52
C VAL A 43 -4.05 -5.22 3.52
N THR A 44 -3.72 -6.19 2.67
CA THR A 44 -4.38 -7.49 2.67
C THR A 44 -4.02 -8.27 3.94
N ILE A 45 -5.04 -8.77 4.63
CA ILE A 45 -4.90 -9.54 5.87
C ILE A 45 -5.02 -11.04 5.58
N CYS A 46 -5.99 -11.41 4.74
CA CYS A 46 -6.28 -12.79 4.41
C CYS A 46 -6.61 -12.91 2.92
N TYR A 47 -5.88 -13.78 2.23
CA TYR A 47 -6.20 -14.23 0.88
C TYR A 47 -7.11 -15.45 0.95
N LYS A 48 -8.03 -15.59 -0.02
CA LYS A 48 -8.99 -16.70 -0.09
C LYS A 48 -9.72 -16.90 1.25
N ALA A 49 -10.18 -15.81 1.83
CA ALA A 49 -10.94 -15.84 3.06
C ALA A 49 -12.16 -16.78 2.92
N PRO A 50 -12.52 -17.51 4.00
CA PRO A 50 -13.57 -18.52 3.95
C PRO A 50 -14.95 -17.91 3.69
N GLU A 51 -15.17 -16.68 4.14
CA GLU A 51 -16.44 -15.96 4.02
C GLU A 51 -16.22 -14.43 4.01
N PRO A 52 -17.17 -13.63 3.51
CA PRO A 52 -17.09 -12.18 3.64
C PRO A 52 -17.29 -11.75 5.09
N LEU A 53 -16.55 -10.74 5.53
CA LEU A 53 -16.80 -10.06 6.80
C LEU A 53 -17.57 -8.77 6.55
N GLU A 54 -18.45 -8.43 7.49
CA GLU A 54 -19.04 -7.10 7.56
C GLU A 54 -17.93 -6.04 7.68
N THR A 55 -18.06 -4.94 6.94
CA THR A 55 -17.12 -3.83 7.06
C THR A 55 -17.30 -3.15 8.41
N ARG A 56 -16.22 -3.08 9.18
CA ARG A 56 -16.21 -2.42 10.49
C ARG A 56 -15.23 -1.27 10.52
N THR A 57 -15.64 -0.18 11.16
CA THR A 57 -14.72 0.93 11.46
C THR A 57 -13.89 0.55 12.67
N ILE A 58 -12.59 0.83 12.60
CA ILE A 58 -11.67 0.70 13.73
C ILE A 58 -11.08 2.08 14.09
N ALA A 59 -10.55 2.20 15.30
CA ALA A 59 -9.71 3.34 15.66
C ALA A 59 -8.52 3.42 14.68
N PRO A 60 -8.15 4.62 14.18
CA PRO A 60 -7.00 4.73 13.30
C PRO A 60 -5.74 4.31 14.03
N ILE A 61 -4.85 3.64 13.31
CA ILE A 61 -3.47 3.47 13.75
C ILE A 61 -2.68 4.55 13.03
N HIS A 62 -2.25 5.56 13.77
CA HIS A 62 -1.40 6.63 13.24
C HIS A 62 0.04 6.14 13.22
N TRP A 63 0.66 6.17 12.04
CA TRP A 63 2.09 5.93 11.88
C TRP A 63 2.66 6.83 10.81
N HIS A 64 3.94 7.15 10.94
CA HIS A 64 4.68 7.89 9.93
C HIS A 64 5.29 6.92 8.91
N ILE A 65 5.17 7.24 7.61
CA ILE A 65 5.82 6.49 6.53
C ILE A 65 7.10 7.23 6.17
N SER A 66 8.25 6.67 6.55
CA SER A 66 9.57 7.26 6.34
C SER A 66 10.33 6.68 5.14
N GLU A 67 9.81 5.62 4.52
CA GLU A 67 10.52 4.87 3.47
C GLU A 67 9.54 4.32 2.43
N LEU A 68 9.96 4.33 1.17
CA LEU A 68 9.42 3.48 0.11
C LEU A 68 10.43 2.40 -0.26
N MET A 69 9.95 1.17 -0.45
CA MET A 69 10.78 0.02 -0.78
C MET A 69 10.31 -0.63 -2.08
N LEU A 70 11.24 -0.82 -3.01
CA LEU A 70 11.06 -1.75 -4.12
C LEU A 70 11.43 -3.15 -3.63
N ALA A 71 10.51 -4.08 -3.76
CA ALA A 71 10.74 -5.48 -3.42
C ALA A 71 10.35 -6.38 -4.58
N GLU A 72 11.12 -7.43 -4.79
CA GLU A 72 10.81 -8.49 -5.72
C GLU A 72 10.03 -9.58 -4.99
N ARG A 73 8.88 -9.96 -5.56
CA ARG A 73 8.16 -11.14 -5.10
C ARG A 73 8.72 -12.38 -5.77
N SER A 74 9.03 -13.40 -4.97
CA SER A 74 9.44 -14.71 -5.47
C SER A 74 8.64 -15.85 -4.83
N GLY A 75 8.67 -17.02 -5.47
CA GLY A 75 7.99 -18.23 -5.02
C GLY A 75 6.52 -18.36 -5.47
N THR A 76 5.92 -19.50 -5.13
CA THR A 76 4.52 -19.84 -5.41
C THR A 76 3.88 -20.51 -4.19
N GLY A 77 2.54 -20.42 -4.07
CA GLY A 77 1.79 -21.05 -2.99
C GLY A 77 2.27 -20.61 -1.60
N ASN A 78 2.63 -21.59 -0.75
CA ASN A 78 3.07 -21.36 0.63
C ASN A 78 4.53 -20.90 0.74
N GLY A 79 5.28 -20.87 -0.37
CA GLY A 79 6.69 -20.44 -0.41
C GLY A 79 6.87 -18.98 -0.84
N TRP A 80 5.86 -18.13 -0.72
CA TRP A 80 5.94 -16.72 -1.09
C TRP A 80 6.91 -15.96 -0.19
N SER A 81 7.80 -15.18 -0.82
CA SER A 81 8.71 -14.27 -0.12
C SER A 81 8.86 -12.96 -0.89
N TYR A 82 9.22 -11.90 -0.15
CA TYR A 82 9.60 -10.62 -0.72
C TYR A 82 11.08 -10.40 -0.42
N ARG A 83 11.86 -10.12 -1.46
CA ARG A 83 13.25 -9.70 -1.35
C ARG A 83 13.33 -8.19 -1.59
N PRO A 84 13.73 -7.39 -0.60
CA PRO A 84 14.03 -5.97 -0.82
C PRO A 84 15.09 -5.81 -1.91
N LEU A 85 14.83 -4.96 -2.89
CA LEU A 85 15.79 -4.60 -3.94
C LEU A 85 16.36 -3.20 -3.72
N GLN A 86 15.52 -2.24 -3.35
CA GLN A 86 15.93 -0.86 -3.16
C GLN A 86 15.03 -0.15 -2.14
N ARG A 87 15.60 0.85 -1.46
CA ARG A 87 14.90 1.70 -0.49
C ARG A 87 15.14 3.17 -0.79
N TRP A 88 14.11 3.98 -0.63
CA TRP A 88 14.18 5.43 -0.70
C TRP A 88 13.62 6.01 0.59
N MET A 89 14.47 6.72 1.33
CA MET A 89 14.03 7.48 2.49
C MET A 89 13.16 8.64 2.01
N LEU A 90 11.97 8.76 2.59
CA LEU A 90 11.12 9.91 2.40
C LEU A 90 11.60 11.03 3.33
N PRO A 91 11.55 12.29 2.89
CA PRO A 91 11.81 13.40 3.80
C PRO A 91 10.81 13.34 4.95
N SER A 92 11.28 13.65 6.16
CA SER A 92 10.37 13.91 7.27
C SER A 92 9.35 14.96 6.82
N PRO A 93 8.06 14.82 7.18
CA PRO A 93 7.13 15.91 7.00
C PRO A 93 7.73 17.15 7.69
N PRO A 94 7.49 18.35 7.15
CA PRO A 94 7.79 19.56 7.92
C PRO A 94 7.17 19.41 9.31
N ASP A 95 7.89 19.86 10.35
CA ASP A 95 7.42 19.78 11.72
C ASP A 95 5.98 20.27 11.78
N ASP A 96 5.08 19.37 12.18
CA ASP A 96 3.70 19.70 12.46
C ASP A 96 3.75 20.46 13.78
N ASP A 97 3.81 21.80 13.71
CA ASP A 97 3.69 22.70 14.87
C ASP A 97 2.31 22.53 15.50
N GLY A 98 2.14 21.42 16.22
CA GLY A 98 1.00 21.11 17.06
C GLY A 98 -0.29 20.74 16.32
N LEU A 99 -0.69 19.48 16.45
CA LEU A 99 -2.05 19.14 16.87
C LEU A 99 -2.04 17.76 17.56
N LEU A 100 -1.82 17.82 18.87
CA LEU A 100 -2.40 16.83 19.78
C LEU A 100 -3.93 16.96 19.67
N ILE A 101 -4.59 15.93 19.15
CA ILE A 101 -5.98 15.58 19.51
C ILE A 101 -6.06 14.07 19.69
#